data_AF-F6TG02-F1
#
_entry.id   AF-F6TG02-F1
#
_cell.length_a   1.000
_cell.length_b   1.000
_cell.length_c   1.000
_cell.angle_alpha   90.00
_cell.angle_beta   90.00
_cell.angle_gamma   90.00
#
_symmetry.space_group_name_H-M   'P 1'
#
loop_
_entity.id
_entity.type
_entity.pdbx_description
1 polymer ?
#
loop_
_entity_poly.entity_id
_entity_poly.type
_entity_poly.pdbx_seq_one_letter_code
_entity_poly.pdbx_strand_id
1 'polypeptide(L)'
;MVNAGAIVVSSLIKMDCNKAEKFDFVLQYLNKMAGNEYMGFSNATFQSEKETGDRNYAIGYYLKEKKCFPKGVDMMAALDLYFQLCSVEVTCESGSVMAATLANGGICPITGESVLSAEAVRNTLSLMHSCGMYDFSGQFAFHVGLPAKSAVSGAILLVVPNVMGMMCLSPPLDKLGNSYRGTSFCQKLVSLFNFHNYDNLRHCARKLDPRREGGEVRNKTVVNLLFAAYSGDVSALRRFALSAMDMEQKDYDSRTALHVAAAEGHIEVVKFLIEACKVNPFAKDRWGNIPLDDAVQFNHLEVVKLLQDYQDSYTLSDTQAEAAAEALSKENLESMV
;
A
#
# COMPACT_ATOMS: atom_id res chain seq x y z
N MET A 1 -12.32 7.08 -18.62
CA MET A 1 -12.99 7.07 -17.30
C MET A 1 -14.14 8.07 -17.17
N VAL A 2 -14.37 8.95 -18.15
CA VAL A 2 -15.52 9.87 -18.20
C VAL A 2 -16.68 9.28 -19.02
N ASN A 3 -17.92 9.76 -18.82
CA ASN A 3 -19.13 9.24 -19.47
C ASN A 3 -19.02 9.19 -21.00
N ALA A 4 -18.57 10.27 -21.65
CA ALA A 4 -18.42 10.32 -23.11
C ALA A 4 -17.51 9.21 -23.65
N GLY A 5 -16.38 8.98 -22.98
CA GLY A 5 -15.47 7.89 -23.34
C GLY A 5 -16.09 6.52 -23.10
N ALA A 6 -16.83 6.34 -22.00
CA ALA A 6 -17.51 5.09 -21.70
C ALA A 6 -18.59 4.75 -22.75
N ILE A 7 -19.37 5.74 -23.19
CA ILE A 7 -20.38 5.58 -24.26
C ILE A 7 -19.72 5.14 -25.58
N VAL A 8 -18.58 5.75 -25.94
CA VAL A 8 -17.82 5.32 -27.12
C VAL A 8 -17.29 3.89 -26.94
N VAL A 9 -16.77 3.53 -25.77
CA VAL A 9 -16.30 2.16 -25.49
C VAL A 9 -17.44 1.14 -25.60
N SER A 10 -18.64 1.45 -25.09
CA SER A 10 -19.82 0.59 -25.24
C SER A 10 -20.17 0.30 -26.71
N SER A 11 -19.89 1.24 -27.62
CA SER A 11 -20.11 1.05 -29.06
C SER A 11 -19.14 0.06 -29.72
N LEU A 12 -17.99 -0.20 -29.10
CA LEU A 12 -16.94 -1.09 -29.62
C LEU A 12 -17.13 -2.56 -29.20
N ILE A 13 -17.95 -2.81 -28.17
CA ILE A 13 -18.15 -4.15 -27.63
C ILE A 13 -18.98 -4.97 -28.63
N LYS A 14 -18.39 -6.09 -29.11
CA LYS A 14 -19.05 -7.10 -29.96
C LYS A 14 -19.94 -6.49 -31.06
N MET A 15 -19.34 -5.71 -31.95
CA MET A 15 -20.07 -4.90 -32.95
C MET A 15 -21.12 -5.69 -33.77
N ASP A 16 -20.84 -6.95 -34.07
CA ASP A 16 -21.67 -7.81 -34.93
C ASP A 16 -22.87 -8.47 -34.20
N CYS A 17 -22.99 -8.29 -32.89
CA CYS A 17 -24.01 -8.93 -32.06
C CYS A 17 -25.21 -8.02 -31.77
N ASN A 18 -26.35 -8.62 -31.42
CA ASN A 18 -27.53 -7.88 -30.99
C ASN A 18 -27.35 -7.29 -29.56
N LYS A 19 -28.29 -6.44 -29.12
CA LYS A 19 -28.19 -5.75 -27.81
C LYS A 19 -28.13 -6.73 -26.63
N ALA A 20 -28.92 -7.80 -26.65
CA ALA A 20 -28.99 -8.77 -25.56
C ALA A 20 -27.69 -9.60 -25.47
N GLU A 21 -27.19 -10.09 -26.61
CA GLU A 21 -25.93 -10.82 -26.71
C GLU A 21 -24.75 -9.99 -26.23
N LYS A 22 -24.73 -8.68 -26.50
CA LYS A 22 -23.71 -7.76 -25.98
C LYS A 22 -23.73 -7.68 -24.45
N PHE A 23 -24.92 -7.56 -23.87
CA PHE A 23 -25.07 -7.49 -22.42
C PHE A 23 -24.64 -8.81 -21.76
N ASP A 24 -25.10 -9.95 -22.28
CA ASP A 24 -24.73 -11.27 -21.79
C ASP A 24 -23.22 -11.51 -21.91
N PHE A 25 -22.61 -11.10 -23.03
CA PHE A 25 -21.17 -11.20 -23.22
C PHE A 25 -20.39 -10.44 -22.15
N VAL A 26 -20.78 -9.20 -21.83
CA VAL A 26 -20.10 -8.42 -20.79
C VAL A 26 -20.33 -9.03 -19.42
N LEU A 27 -21.57 -9.43 -19.10
CA LEU A 27 -21.89 -10.02 -17.81
C LEU A 27 -21.15 -11.34 -17.58
N GLN A 28 -20.95 -12.15 -18.62
CA GLN A 28 -20.09 -13.35 -18.55
C GLN A 28 -18.64 -13.00 -18.20
N TYR A 29 -18.08 -11.94 -18.79
CA TYR A 29 -16.72 -11.48 -18.44
C TYR A 29 -16.65 -10.99 -17.00
N LEU A 30 -17.64 -10.21 -16.54
CA LEU A 30 -17.68 -9.72 -15.15
C LEU A 30 -17.83 -10.88 -14.16
N ASN A 31 -18.67 -11.87 -14.46
CA ASN A 31 -18.81 -13.09 -13.67
C ASN A 31 -17.47 -13.85 -13.54
N LYS A 32 -16.72 -14.01 -14.63
CA LYS A 32 -15.40 -14.63 -14.61
C LYS A 32 -14.41 -13.84 -13.75
N MET A 33 -14.42 -12.50 -13.88
CA MET A 33 -13.58 -11.62 -13.06
C MET A 33 -13.92 -11.68 -11.57
N ALA A 34 -15.19 -11.87 -11.24
CA ALA A 34 -15.68 -12.04 -9.87
C ALA A 34 -15.57 -13.49 -9.37
N GLY A 35 -15.06 -14.42 -10.18
CA GLY A 35 -14.95 -15.84 -9.83
C GLY A 35 -16.29 -16.52 -9.56
N ASN A 36 -17.32 -16.15 -10.32
CA ASN A 36 -18.71 -16.62 -10.21
C ASN A 36 -19.40 -16.26 -8.88
N GLU A 37 -18.92 -15.23 -8.19
CA GLU A 37 -19.66 -14.60 -7.09
C GLU A 37 -20.85 -13.77 -7.60
N TYR A 38 -21.56 -13.11 -6.66
CA TYR A 38 -22.77 -12.35 -6.97
C TYR A 38 -22.52 -11.26 -8.02
N MET A 39 -23.27 -11.38 -9.12
CA MET A 39 -23.46 -10.36 -10.14
C MET A 39 -24.95 -10.21 -10.40
N GLY A 40 -25.50 -9.03 -10.14
CA GLY A 40 -26.91 -8.70 -10.32
C GLY A 40 -27.13 -7.67 -11.42
N PHE A 41 -28.40 -7.38 -11.68
CA PHE A 41 -28.83 -6.31 -12.58
C PHE A 41 -30.09 -5.66 -12.02
N SER A 42 -30.03 -4.34 -11.80
CA SER A 42 -31.18 -3.57 -11.33
C SER A 42 -31.92 -2.93 -12.49
N ASN A 43 -33.02 -3.53 -12.90
CA ASN A 43 -33.89 -2.94 -13.91
C ASN A 43 -34.52 -1.62 -13.41
N ALA A 44 -34.75 -1.47 -12.11
CA ALA A 44 -35.28 -0.23 -11.54
C ALA A 44 -34.30 0.94 -11.72
N THR A 45 -33.04 0.74 -11.36
CA THR A 45 -31.97 1.74 -11.59
C THR A 45 -31.80 2.01 -13.08
N PHE A 46 -31.83 0.98 -13.92
CA PHE A 46 -31.74 1.15 -15.38
C PHE A 46 -32.82 2.07 -15.95
N GLN A 47 -34.09 1.85 -15.60
CA GLN A 47 -35.17 2.72 -16.08
C GLN A 47 -35.03 4.14 -15.53
N SER A 48 -34.70 4.27 -14.24
CA SER A 48 -34.49 5.59 -13.62
C SER A 48 -33.36 6.38 -14.28
N GLU A 49 -32.20 5.75 -14.49
CA GLU A 49 -31.03 6.36 -15.15
C GLU A 49 -31.31 6.70 -16.62
N LYS A 50 -32.12 5.88 -17.30
CA LYS A 50 -32.53 6.13 -18.68
C LYS A 50 -33.52 7.30 -18.77
N GLU A 51 -34.48 7.40 -17.86
CA GLU A 51 -35.45 8.49 -17.84
C GLU A 51 -34.82 9.84 -17.46
N THR A 52 -33.84 9.84 -16.55
CA THR A 52 -33.19 11.06 -16.04
C THR A 52 -31.83 11.36 -16.68
N GLY A 53 -31.42 10.54 -17.66
CA GLY A 53 -30.09 10.56 -18.28
C GLY A 53 -29.87 11.64 -19.35
N ASP A 54 -30.53 12.79 -19.27
CA ASP A 54 -30.55 13.85 -20.30
C ASP A 54 -29.15 14.25 -20.80
N ARG A 55 -28.20 14.37 -19.86
CA ARG A 55 -26.80 14.71 -20.17
C ARG A 55 -26.16 13.66 -21.08
N ASN A 56 -26.41 12.38 -20.84
CA ASN A 56 -25.81 11.30 -21.63
C ASN A 56 -26.41 11.26 -23.04
N TYR A 57 -27.71 11.57 -23.20
CA TYR A 57 -28.33 11.75 -24.51
C TYR A 57 -27.68 12.88 -25.31
N ALA A 58 -27.49 14.05 -24.70
CA ALA A 58 -26.83 15.19 -25.35
C ALA A 58 -25.40 14.84 -25.81
N ILE A 59 -24.63 14.16 -24.95
CA ILE A 59 -23.30 13.64 -25.30
C ILE A 59 -23.39 12.68 -26.48
N GLY A 60 -24.32 11.74 -26.47
CA GLY A 60 -24.52 10.76 -27.54
C GLY A 60 -24.79 11.41 -28.91
N TYR A 61 -25.69 12.40 -28.97
CA TYR A 61 -25.97 13.13 -30.20
C TYR A 61 -24.75 13.94 -30.68
N TYR A 62 -24.02 14.58 -29.77
CA TYR A 62 -22.81 15.33 -30.12
C TYR A 62 -21.72 14.41 -30.71
N LEU A 63 -21.48 13.25 -30.10
CA LEU A 63 -20.54 12.24 -30.58
C LEU A 63 -20.94 11.67 -31.94
N LYS A 64 -22.25 11.49 -32.17
CA LYS A 64 -22.79 11.03 -33.45
C LYS A 64 -22.50 12.02 -34.57
N GLU A 65 -22.78 13.30 -34.34
CA GLU A 65 -22.52 14.37 -35.31
C GLU A 65 -21.03 14.46 -35.68
N LYS A 66 -20.15 14.30 -34.68
CA LYS A 66 -18.68 14.32 -34.87
C LYS A 66 -18.09 13.00 -35.37
N LYS A 67 -18.91 12.01 -35.74
CA LYS A 67 -18.47 10.70 -36.27
C LYS A 67 -17.50 9.97 -35.32
N CYS A 68 -17.73 10.08 -34.01
CA CYS A 68 -16.91 9.41 -33.00
C CYS A 68 -17.20 7.91 -32.86
N PHE A 69 -18.31 7.44 -33.42
CA PHE A 69 -18.69 6.02 -33.41
C PHE A 69 -18.15 5.28 -34.65
N PRO A 70 -17.89 3.96 -34.56
CA PRO A 70 -17.57 3.15 -35.72
C PRO A 70 -18.66 3.20 -36.79
N LYS A 71 -18.27 2.95 -38.05
CA LYS A 71 -19.21 2.96 -39.17
C LYS A 71 -20.28 1.88 -38.97
N GLY A 72 -21.55 2.27 -39.11
CA GLY A 72 -22.69 1.35 -39.03
C GLY A 72 -23.24 1.10 -37.62
N VAL A 73 -22.66 1.70 -36.58
CA VAL A 73 -23.15 1.53 -35.20
C VAL A 73 -24.28 2.51 -34.89
N ASP A 74 -25.37 2.00 -34.31
CA ASP A 74 -26.45 2.83 -33.78
C ASP A 74 -26.06 3.45 -32.43
N MET A 75 -26.13 4.78 -32.35
CA MET A 75 -25.85 5.53 -31.13
C MET A 75 -26.83 5.18 -30.01
N MET A 76 -28.12 5.00 -30.31
CA MET A 76 -29.12 4.70 -29.27
C MET A 76 -28.88 3.31 -28.69
N ALA A 77 -28.48 2.33 -29.51
CA ALA A 77 -28.05 1.01 -29.04
C ALA A 77 -26.82 1.07 -28.12
N ALA A 78 -25.81 1.88 -28.44
CA ALA A 78 -24.64 2.04 -27.58
C ALA A 78 -25.00 2.71 -26.24
N LEU A 79 -25.91 3.69 -26.27
CA LEU A 79 -26.38 4.38 -25.08
C LEU A 79 -27.23 3.47 -24.17
N ASP A 80 -28.13 2.66 -24.75
CA ASP A 80 -28.90 1.65 -24.01
C ASP A 80 -27.97 0.66 -23.31
N LEU A 81 -26.97 0.13 -24.01
CA LEU A 81 -25.98 -0.78 -23.40
C LEU A 81 -25.19 -0.08 -22.29
N TYR A 82 -24.81 1.18 -22.48
CA TYR A 82 -24.14 1.97 -21.44
C TYR A 82 -24.99 2.06 -20.16
N PHE A 83 -26.27 2.39 -20.26
CA PHE A 83 -27.18 2.43 -19.10
C PHE A 83 -27.36 1.06 -18.45
N GLN A 84 -27.48 -0.01 -19.24
CA GLN A 84 -27.56 -1.37 -18.72
C GLN A 84 -26.31 -1.73 -17.90
N LEU A 85 -25.11 -1.44 -18.43
CA LEU A 85 -23.85 -1.73 -17.74
C LEU A 85 -23.65 -0.89 -16.47
N CYS A 86 -24.13 0.36 -16.45
CA CYS A 86 -24.11 1.20 -15.25
C CYS A 86 -25.10 0.74 -14.17
N SER A 87 -26.04 -0.14 -14.50
CA SER A 87 -27.09 -0.66 -13.59
C SER A 87 -26.82 -2.08 -13.12
N VAL A 88 -25.61 -2.59 -13.36
CA VAL A 88 -25.12 -3.87 -12.86
C VAL A 88 -24.84 -3.75 -11.35
N GLU A 89 -25.27 -4.74 -10.59
CA GLU A 89 -25.12 -4.78 -9.14
C GLU A 89 -24.02 -5.76 -8.72
N VAL A 90 -23.24 -5.37 -7.72
CA VAL A 90 -22.17 -6.18 -7.12
C VAL A 90 -22.19 -6.01 -5.60
N THR A 91 -21.66 -6.99 -4.88
CA THR A 91 -21.37 -6.83 -3.45
C THR A 91 -19.94 -6.35 -3.25
N CYS A 92 -19.59 -5.95 -2.02
CA CYS A 92 -18.19 -5.66 -1.69
C CYS A 92 -17.29 -6.88 -1.90
N GLU A 93 -17.79 -8.08 -1.64
CA GLU A 93 -17.06 -9.33 -1.82
C GLU A 93 -16.76 -9.56 -3.31
N SER A 94 -17.79 -9.58 -4.17
CA SER A 94 -17.59 -9.84 -5.60
C SER A 94 -16.79 -8.73 -6.27
N GLY A 95 -17.02 -7.48 -5.88
CA GLY A 95 -16.22 -6.34 -6.33
C GLY A 95 -14.75 -6.41 -5.90
N SER A 96 -14.45 -6.97 -4.72
CA SER A 96 -13.07 -7.16 -4.26
C SER A 96 -12.33 -8.22 -5.09
N VAL A 97 -13.02 -9.31 -5.49
CA VAL A 97 -12.46 -10.33 -6.37
C VAL A 97 -12.17 -9.75 -7.76
N MET A 98 -13.08 -8.93 -8.31
CA MET A 98 -12.85 -8.24 -9.58
C MET A 98 -11.63 -7.31 -9.53
N ALA A 99 -11.49 -6.53 -8.45
CA ALA A 99 -10.31 -5.69 -8.24
C ALA A 99 -9.03 -6.53 -8.13
N ALA A 100 -9.10 -7.69 -7.47
CA ALA A 100 -7.96 -8.57 -7.28
C ALA A 100 -7.57 -9.29 -8.59
N THR A 101 -8.53 -9.58 -9.46
CA THR A 101 -8.29 -10.05 -10.84
C THR A 101 -7.46 -9.03 -11.63
N LEU A 102 -7.74 -7.73 -11.46
CA LEU A 102 -6.90 -6.68 -12.05
C LEU A 102 -5.52 -6.59 -11.38
N ALA A 103 -5.45 -6.73 -10.05
CA ALA A 103 -4.18 -6.76 -9.32
C ALA A 103 -3.27 -7.92 -9.76
N ASN A 104 -3.87 -9.04 -10.15
CA ASN A 104 -3.22 -10.28 -10.56
C ASN A 104 -3.06 -10.40 -12.08
N GLY A 105 -2.94 -9.28 -12.79
CA GLY A 105 -2.60 -9.26 -14.22
C GLY A 105 -3.67 -9.82 -15.16
N GLY A 106 -4.92 -9.92 -14.71
CA GLY A 106 -6.04 -10.44 -15.50
C GLY A 106 -6.41 -11.89 -15.23
N ILE A 107 -5.71 -12.53 -14.28
CA ILE A 107 -5.99 -13.90 -13.84
C ILE A 107 -6.84 -13.82 -12.57
N CYS A 108 -8.01 -14.47 -12.58
CA CYS A 108 -8.90 -14.47 -11.43
C CYS A 108 -8.25 -15.19 -10.23
N PRO A 109 -8.15 -14.57 -9.04
CA PRO A 109 -7.36 -15.10 -7.93
C PRO A 109 -7.98 -16.35 -7.30
N ILE A 110 -9.31 -16.52 -7.37
CA ILE A 110 -10.01 -17.64 -6.76
C ILE A 110 -10.29 -18.80 -7.73
N THR A 111 -10.25 -18.56 -9.05
CA THR A 111 -10.46 -19.61 -10.06
C THR A 111 -9.20 -19.98 -10.85
N GLY A 112 -8.21 -19.09 -10.92
CA GLY A 112 -7.03 -19.26 -11.77
C GLY A 112 -7.27 -19.06 -13.27
N GLU A 113 -8.49 -18.69 -13.68
CA GLU A 113 -8.81 -18.46 -15.09
C GLU A 113 -8.16 -17.15 -15.61
N SER A 114 -7.54 -17.20 -16.79
CA SER A 114 -7.08 -16.00 -17.49
C SER A 114 -8.26 -15.31 -18.16
N VAL A 115 -8.75 -14.23 -17.55
CA VAL A 115 -9.96 -13.51 -17.98
C VAL A 115 -9.64 -12.34 -18.90
N LEU A 116 -8.57 -11.60 -18.61
CA LEU A 116 -8.15 -10.41 -19.35
C LEU A 116 -6.70 -10.51 -19.79
N SER A 117 -6.37 -9.86 -20.91
CA SER A 117 -4.96 -9.74 -21.32
C SER A 117 -4.20 -8.80 -20.38
N ALA A 118 -2.94 -9.12 -20.09
CA ALA A 118 -2.09 -8.28 -19.24
C ALA A 118 -1.95 -6.84 -19.79
N GLU A 119 -1.98 -6.67 -21.12
CA GLU A 119 -1.99 -5.35 -21.75
C GLU A 119 -3.24 -4.54 -21.39
N ALA A 120 -4.43 -5.14 -21.51
CA ALA A 120 -5.69 -4.46 -21.16
C ALA A 120 -5.71 -4.07 -19.67
N VAL A 121 -5.20 -4.95 -18.80
CA VAL A 121 -5.10 -4.70 -17.36
C VAL A 121 -4.16 -3.52 -17.08
N ARG A 122 -2.94 -3.53 -17.63
CA ARG A 122 -1.98 -2.42 -17.47
C ARG A 122 -2.57 -1.08 -17.93
N ASN A 123 -3.21 -1.06 -19.10
CA ASN A 123 -3.81 0.15 -19.67
C ASN A 123 -4.94 0.66 -18.77
N THR A 124 -5.78 -0.25 -18.26
CA THR A 124 -6.89 0.08 -17.35
C THR A 124 -6.38 0.65 -16.03
N LEU A 125 -5.39 0.02 -15.39
CA LEU A 125 -4.82 0.48 -14.11
C LEU A 125 -4.16 1.86 -14.27
N SER A 126 -3.47 2.12 -15.37
CA SER A 126 -2.87 3.42 -15.67
C SER A 126 -3.92 4.54 -15.81
N LEU A 127 -5.04 4.22 -16.47
CA LEU A 127 -6.17 5.15 -16.61
C LEU A 127 -6.96 5.32 -15.30
N MET A 128 -7.05 4.28 -14.46
CA MET A 128 -7.65 4.37 -13.13
C MET A 128 -6.81 5.28 -12.23
N HIS A 129 -5.49 5.19 -12.30
CA HIS A 129 -4.60 6.05 -11.52
C HIS A 129 -4.78 7.54 -11.87
N SER A 130 -4.83 7.88 -13.17
CA SER A 130 -4.89 9.28 -13.62
C SER A 130 -6.31 9.86 -13.71
N CYS A 131 -7.32 9.05 -13.97
CA CYS A 131 -8.66 9.52 -14.34
C CYS A 131 -9.80 8.86 -13.52
N GLY A 132 -9.50 8.13 -12.45
CA GLY A 132 -10.43 7.22 -11.80
C GLY A 132 -11.44 7.83 -10.81
N MET A 133 -11.10 8.95 -10.18
CA MET A 133 -11.81 9.51 -9.01
C MET A 133 -12.42 10.89 -9.30
N TYR A 134 -13.04 11.04 -10.47
CA TYR A 134 -13.59 12.32 -10.95
C TYR A 134 -12.53 13.45 -10.90
N ASP A 135 -12.91 14.66 -10.50
CA ASP A 135 -12.00 15.79 -10.39
C ASP A 135 -10.96 15.60 -9.26
N PHE A 136 -11.20 14.67 -8.34
CA PHE A 136 -10.25 14.29 -7.30
C PHE A 136 -9.14 13.36 -7.79
N SER A 137 -9.16 12.90 -9.05
CA SER A 137 -8.18 11.92 -9.57
C SER A 137 -6.73 12.34 -9.40
N GLY A 138 -6.39 13.61 -9.66
CA GLY A 138 -5.03 14.12 -9.51
C GLY A 138 -4.55 14.14 -8.05
N GLN A 139 -5.40 14.61 -7.13
CA GLN A 139 -5.09 14.62 -5.70
C GLN A 139 -5.03 13.21 -5.11
N PHE A 140 -5.92 12.31 -5.55
CA PHE A 140 -5.91 10.91 -5.17
C PHE A 140 -4.63 10.20 -5.64
N ALA A 141 -4.24 10.41 -6.90
CA ALA A 141 -3.01 9.87 -7.46
C ALA A 141 -1.76 10.37 -6.71
N PHE A 142 -1.78 11.62 -6.22
CA PHE A 142 -0.66 12.20 -5.50
C PHE A 142 -0.57 11.76 -4.03
N HIS A 143 -1.71 11.71 -3.32
CA HIS A 143 -1.72 11.42 -1.87
C HIS A 143 -1.87 9.93 -1.55
N VAL A 144 -2.64 9.19 -2.35
CA VAL A 144 -2.89 7.75 -2.15
C VAL A 144 -2.05 6.93 -3.12
N GLY A 145 -1.91 7.37 -4.36
CA GLY A 145 -1.03 6.70 -5.34
C GLY A 145 -1.55 5.37 -5.86
N LEU A 146 -2.77 4.94 -5.52
CA LEU A 146 -3.33 3.66 -5.94
C LEU A 146 -4.29 3.84 -7.14
N PRO A 147 -4.33 2.89 -8.09
CA PRO A 147 -5.41 2.84 -9.09
C PRO A 147 -6.76 2.62 -8.40
N ALA A 148 -7.70 3.52 -8.64
CA ALA A 148 -9.05 3.41 -8.10
C ALA A 148 -10.11 3.88 -9.11
N LYS A 149 -11.37 3.48 -8.90
CA LYS A 149 -12.52 4.05 -9.61
C LYS A 149 -13.67 4.24 -8.63
N SER A 150 -14.16 5.47 -8.51
CA SER A 150 -15.37 5.77 -7.74
C SER A 150 -16.63 5.67 -8.59
N ALA A 151 -17.75 5.31 -7.93
CA ALA A 151 -19.09 5.33 -8.47
C ALA A 151 -20.03 6.16 -7.59
N VAL A 152 -21.06 6.73 -8.21
CA VAL A 152 -22.11 7.53 -7.54
C VAL A 152 -22.95 6.72 -6.55
N SER A 153 -22.88 5.39 -6.59
CA SER A 153 -23.45 4.51 -5.56
C SER A 153 -22.72 4.59 -4.21
N GLY A 154 -21.58 5.30 -4.16
CA GLY A 154 -20.69 5.34 -3.00
C GLY A 154 -19.69 4.18 -2.96
N ALA A 155 -19.60 3.41 -4.05
CA ALA A 155 -18.59 2.37 -4.21
C ALA A 155 -17.25 2.97 -4.68
N ILE A 156 -16.15 2.38 -4.21
CA ILE A 156 -14.78 2.63 -4.70
C ILE A 156 -14.12 1.28 -4.94
N LEU A 157 -13.85 0.99 -6.21
CA LEU A 157 -13.00 -0.12 -6.63
C LEU A 157 -11.55 0.32 -6.48
N LEU A 158 -10.77 -0.38 -5.66
CA LEU A 158 -9.37 -0.04 -5.35
C LEU A 158 -8.47 -1.22 -5.68
N VAL A 159 -7.35 -0.96 -6.36
CA VAL A 159 -6.40 -2.00 -6.76
C VAL A 159 -5.03 -1.69 -6.17
N VAL A 160 -4.39 -2.66 -5.53
CA VAL A 160 -2.97 -2.64 -5.14
C VAL A 160 -2.26 -3.66 -6.04
N PRO A 161 -1.63 -3.23 -7.15
CA PRO A 161 -1.07 -4.15 -8.14
C PRO A 161 -0.10 -5.16 -7.54
N ASN A 162 -0.21 -6.43 -7.94
CA ASN A 162 0.56 -7.56 -7.43
C ASN A 162 0.42 -7.85 -5.93
N VAL A 163 -0.58 -7.27 -5.25
CA VAL A 163 -0.83 -7.49 -3.82
C VAL A 163 -2.26 -7.91 -3.57
N MET A 164 -3.24 -7.03 -3.85
CA MET A 164 -4.66 -7.29 -3.55
C MET A 164 -5.59 -6.35 -4.31
N GLY A 165 -6.87 -6.72 -4.35
CA GLY A 165 -7.97 -5.84 -4.74
C GLY A 165 -8.94 -5.63 -3.59
N MET A 166 -9.59 -4.47 -3.56
CA MET A 166 -10.53 -4.10 -2.51
C MET A 166 -11.73 -3.36 -3.09
N MET A 167 -12.87 -3.48 -2.42
CA MET A 167 -14.05 -2.68 -2.69
C MET A 167 -14.50 -2.02 -1.40
N CYS A 168 -14.66 -0.70 -1.42
CA CYS A 168 -15.24 0.06 -0.32
C CYS A 168 -16.63 0.54 -0.73
N LEU A 169 -17.63 0.43 0.15
CA LEU A 169 -18.97 0.94 -0.10
C LEU A 169 -19.42 1.85 1.06
N SER A 170 -19.71 3.10 0.74
CA SER A 170 -20.40 4.01 1.65
C SER A 170 -21.19 5.04 0.82
N PRO A 171 -22.53 4.94 0.79
CA PRO A 171 -23.38 5.78 -0.06
C PRO A 171 -23.23 7.30 0.08
N PRO A 172 -22.96 7.89 1.28
CA PRO A 172 -22.75 9.32 1.40
C PRO A 172 -21.54 9.82 0.59
N LEU A 173 -21.81 10.69 -0.38
CA LEU A 173 -20.80 11.27 -1.27
C LEU A 173 -20.32 12.63 -0.78
N ASP A 174 -19.08 12.97 -1.15
CA ASP A 174 -18.54 14.32 -1.04
C ASP A 174 -19.05 15.24 -2.16
N LYS A 175 -18.59 16.49 -2.16
CA LYS A 175 -18.94 17.50 -3.18
C LYS A 175 -18.44 17.15 -4.59
N LEU A 176 -17.47 16.24 -4.70
CA LEU A 176 -16.83 15.83 -5.96
C LEU A 176 -17.40 14.51 -6.49
N GLY A 177 -18.37 13.92 -5.79
CA GLY A 177 -19.04 12.67 -6.17
C GLY A 177 -18.34 11.39 -5.72
N ASN A 178 -17.31 11.48 -4.86
CA ASN A 178 -16.62 10.32 -4.31
C ASN A 178 -17.19 9.95 -2.92
N SER A 179 -17.08 8.68 -2.53
CA SER A 179 -17.49 8.25 -1.19
C SER A 179 -16.62 8.87 -0.09
N TYR A 180 -17.23 9.53 0.91
CA TYR A 180 -16.50 10.19 1.99
C TYR A 180 -15.70 9.20 2.85
N ARG A 181 -16.35 8.12 3.31
CA ARG A 181 -15.67 7.10 4.13
C ARG A 181 -14.67 6.29 3.30
N GLY A 182 -15.00 6.00 2.05
CA GLY A 182 -14.12 5.24 1.17
C GLY A 182 -12.80 5.96 0.87
N THR A 183 -12.86 7.26 0.57
CA THR A 183 -11.65 8.07 0.35
C THR A 183 -10.82 8.22 1.63
N SER A 184 -11.46 8.48 2.77
CA SER A 184 -10.80 8.54 4.08
C SER A 184 -10.09 7.23 4.45
N PHE A 185 -10.72 6.09 4.16
CA PHE A 185 -10.12 4.77 4.34
C PHE A 185 -8.87 4.60 3.47
N CYS A 186 -8.94 4.95 2.18
CA CYS A 186 -7.80 4.85 1.26
C CYS A 186 -6.59 5.68 1.72
N GLN A 187 -6.82 6.89 2.25
CA GLN A 187 -5.75 7.74 2.77
C GLN A 187 -5.10 7.14 4.04
N LYS A 188 -5.91 6.63 4.97
CA LYS A 188 -5.41 5.96 6.18
C LYS A 188 -4.65 4.68 5.85
N LEU A 189 -5.10 3.93 4.85
CA LEU A 189 -4.44 2.71 4.38
C LEU A 189 -2.98 2.99 3.97
N VAL A 190 -2.76 3.99 3.12
CA VAL A 190 -1.41 4.34 2.61
C VAL A 190 -0.57 5.10 3.65
N SER A 191 -1.21 5.72 4.64
CA SER A 191 -0.49 6.30 5.79
C SER A 191 0.11 5.22 6.69
N LEU A 192 -0.58 4.08 6.84
CA LEU A 192 -0.15 2.96 7.67
C LEU A 192 0.76 1.97 6.92
N PHE A 193 0.45 1.69 5.65
CA PHE A 193 1.13 0.67 4.85
C PHE A 193 1.92 1.27 3.67
N ASN A 194 3.01 0.63 3.26
CA ASN A 194 3.84 1.05 2.12
C ASN A 194 3.25 0.65 0.76
N PHE A 195 1.95 0.91 0.57
CA PHE A 195 1.22 0.58 -0.65
C PHE A 195 1.15 1.72 -1.67
N HIS A 196 1.64 2.92 -1.36
CA HIS A 196 1.71 3.98 -2.36
C HIS A 196 2.52 3.47 -3.57
N ASN A 197 2.05 3.69 -4.80
CA ASN A 197 2.74 3.18 -5.99
C ASN A 197 4.19 3.69 -6.14
N TYR A 198 4.50 4.81 -5.50
CA TYR A 198 5.84 5.41 -5.43
C TYR A 198 6.51 5.32 -4.05
N ASP A 199 6.00 4.48 -3.13
CA ASP A 199 6.68 4.20 -1.85
C ASP A 199 7.90 3.28 -2.05
N ASN A 200 8.84 3.33 -1.10
CA ASN A 200 10.05 2.52 -1.13
C ASN A 200 9.82 1.14 -0.48
N LEU A 201 10.24 0.05 -1.13
CA LEU A 201 10.10 -1.30 -0.58
C LEU A 201 11.22 -1.70 0.40
N ARG A 202 12.34 -0.98 0.42
CA ARG A 202 13.53 -1.28 1.22
C ARG A 202 13.65 -0.40 2.46
N HIS A 203 13.45 0.91 2.28
CA HIS A 203 13.65 1.93 3.30
C HIS A 203 12.33 2.60 3.65
N CYS A 204 11.48 1.90 4.41
CA CYS A 204 10.26 2.44 5.00
C CYS A 204 10.37 2.36 6.52
N ALA A 205 10.80 3.45 7.17
CA ALA A 205 11.12 3.42 8.59
C ALA A 205 9.88 3.32 9.52
N ARG A 206 8.68 3.69 9.04
CA ARG A 206 7.47 3.75 9.89
C ARG A 206 6.23 3.05 9.34
N LYS A 207 6.22 2.69 8.06
CA LYS A 207 5.08 2.04 7.42
C LYS A 207 5.21 0.52 7.51
N LEU A 208 4.09 -0.17 7.61
CA LEU A 208 4.03 -1.62 7.64
C LEU A 208 4.07 -2.18 6.21
N ASP A 209 4.77 -3.31 6.03
CA ASP A 209 4.79 -4.07 4.78
C ASP A 209 4.33 -5.51 5.02
N PRO A 210 3.05 -5.84 4.77
CA PRO A 210 2.50 -7.17 4.99
C PRO A 210 3.08 -8.25 4.07
N ARG A 211 3.82 -7.88 3.01
CA ARG A 211 4.47 -8.87 2.12
C ARG A 211 5.65 -9.57 2.78
N ARG A 212 6.13 -9.04 3.92
CA ARG A 212 7.21 -9.64 4.68
C ARG A 212 6.69 -10.09 6.04
N GLU A 213 7.09 -11.28 6.47
CA GLU A 213 6.75 -11.75 7.81
C GLU A 213 7.49 -10.91 8.86
N GLY A 214 6.74 -10.24 9.74
CA GLY A 214 7.28 -9.26 10.68
C GLY A 214 8.39 -9.82 11.60
N GLY A 215 8.32 -11.10 11.96
CA GLY A 215 9.36 -11.79 12.74
C GLY A 215 10.63 -12.07 11.95
N GLU A 216 10.51 -12.54 10.71
CA GLU A 216 11.68 -12.86 9.88
C GLU A 216 12.48 -11.62 9.47
N VAL A 217 11.81 -10.50 9.17
CA VAL A 217 12.51 -9.27 8.76
C VAL A 217 13.38 -8.76 9.90
N ARG A 218 12.82 -8.69 11.11
CA ARG A 218 13.56 -8.22 12.29
C ARG A 218 14.78 -9.10 12.54
N ASN A 219 14.62 -10.43 12.50
CA ASN A 219 15.74 -11.34 12.69
C ASN A 219 16.79 -11.22 11.58
N LYS A 220 16.38 -11.11 10.31
CA LYS A 220 17.31 -10.93 9.17
C LYS A 220 18.07 -9.62 9.28
N THR A 221 17.43 -8.51 9.68
CA THR A 221 18.13 -7.23 9.84
C THR A 221 19.11 -7.26 11.02
N VAL A 222 18.72 -7.85 12.15
CA VAL A 222 19.61 -8.03 13.32
C VAL A 222 20.83 -8.87 12.94
N VAL A 223 20.62 -10.00 12.28
CA VAL A 223 21.71 -10.90 11.88
C VAL A 223 22.67 -10.20 10.92
N ASN A 224 22.16 -9.43 9.95
CA ASN A 224 23.00 -8.67 9.02
C ASN A 224 23.80 -7.57 9.72
N LEU A 225 23.21 -6.90 10.72
CA LEU A 225 23.89 -5.90 11.54
C LEU A 225 25.04 -6.53 12.34
N LEU A 226 24.78 -7.66 13.01
CA LEU A 226 25.78 -8.35 13.82
C LEU A 226 26.89 -8.98 12.97
N PHE A 227 26.56 -9.49 11.78
CA PHE A 227 27.56 -10.01 10.85
C PHE A 227 28.51 -8.91 10.35
N ALA A 228 28.01 -7.69 10.14
CA ALA A 228 28.86 -6.54 9.82
C ALA A 228 29.81 -6.19 10.99
N ALA A 229 29.34 -6.31 12.24
CA ALA A 229 30.17 -6.12 13.42
C ALA A 229 31.24 -7.23 13.56
N TYR A 230 30.89 -8.49 13.28
CA TYR A 230 31.82 -9.62 13.29
C TYR A 230 32.92 -9.51 12.23
N SER A 231 32.57 -9.08 11.02
CA SER A 231 33.52 -8.94 9.90
C SER A 231 34.37 -7.66 9.95
N GLY A 232 34.07 -6.72 10.85
CA GLY A 232 34.75 -5.43 10.93
C GLY A 232 34.31 -4.42 9.85
N ASP A 233 33.19 -4.64 9.14
CA ASP A 233 32.74 -3.75 8.07
C ASP A 233 32.04 -2.50 8.62
N VAL A 234 32.85 -1.48 8.94
CA VAL A 234 32.38 -0.16 9.37
C VAL A 234 31.52 0.53 8.28
N SER A 235 31.75 0.24 7.00
CA SER A 235 30.99 0.85 5.91
C SER A 235 29.55 0.33 5.86
N ALA A 236 29.34 -0.98 6.11
CA ALA A 236 28.01 -1.55 6.30
C ALA A 236 27.32 -0.95 7.53
N LEU A 237 28.01 -0.85 8.67
CA LEU A 237 27.45 -0.27 9.90
C LEU A 237 27.06 1.20 9.73
N ARG A 238 27.87 2.00 9.05
CA ARG A 238 27.53 3.39 8.68
C ARG A 238 26.26 3.45 7.83
N ARG A 239 26.10 2.55 6.86
CA ARG A 239 24.88 2.47 6.04
C ARG A 239 23.66 2.09 6.87
N PHE A 240 23.78 1.15 7.81
CA PHE A 240 22.69 0.79 8.70
C PHE A 240 22.28 1.93 9.64
N ALA A 241 23.25 2.61 10.27
CA ALA A 241 22.99 3.77 11.10
C ALA A 241 22.32 4.91 10.31
N LEU A 242 22.80 5.20 9.10
CA LEU A 242 22.19 6.19 8.20
C LEU A 242 20.75 5.82 7.78
N SER A 243 20.40 4.53 7.77
CA SER A 243 19.05 4.06 7.47
C SER A 243 18.08 4.15 8.67
N ALA A 244 18.49 4.79 9.76
CA ALA A 244 17.75 4.88 11.02
C ALA A 244 17.41 3.50 11.62
N MET A 245 18.28 2.51 11.38
CA MET A 245 18.19 1.22 12.06
C MET A 245 18.56 1.40 13.52
N ASP A 246 17.78 0.79 14.40
CA ASP A 246 18.11 0.70 15.82
C ASP A 246 19.33 -0.22 16.01
N MET A 247 20.44 0.36 16.48
CA MET A 247 21.72 -0.31 16.66
C MET A 247 21.80 -1.10 17.98
N GLU A 248 20.81 -0.94 18.87
CA GLU A 248 20.70 -1.67 20.13
C GLU A 248 19.91 -2.99 20.01
N GLN A 249 19.52 -3.34 18.78
CA GLN A 249 18.86 -4.59 18.49
C GLN A 249 19.71 -5.80 18.92
N LYS A 250 19.04 -6.79 19.51
CA LYS A 250 19.64 -7.99 20.09
C LYS A 250 19.33 -9.24 19.27
N ASP A 251 20.29 -10.16 19.18
CA ASP A 251 20.04 -11.51 18.64
C ASP A 251 19.31 -12.44 19.61
N TYR A 252 19.17 -13.70 19.20
CA TYR A 252 18.64 -14.79 20.03
C TYR A 252 19.37 -14.92 21.38
N ASP A 253 20.68 -14.67 21.41
CA ASP A 253 21.51 -14.73 22.62
C ASP A 253 21.52 -13.41 23.41
N SER A 254 20.62 -12.49 23.08
CA SER A 254 20.53 -11.15 23.68
C SER A 254 21.77 -10.27 23.50
N ARG A 255 22.63 -10.58 22.52
CA ARG A 255 23.84 -9.83 22.22
C ARG A 255 23.55 -8.69 21.24
N THR A 256 24.12 -7.53 21.52
CA THR A 256 24.11 -6.36 20.63
C THR A 256 25.33 -6.37 19.70
N ALA A 257 25.35 -5.47 18.71
CA ALA A 257 26.52 -5.28 17.84
C ALA A 257 27.80 -4.95 18.63
N LEU A 258 27.65 -4.30 19.81
CA LEU A 258 28.78 -3.97 20.68
C LEU A 258 29.40 -5.21 21.33
N HIS A 259 28.61 -6.20 21.74
CA HIS A 259 29.12 -7.48 22.26
C HIS A 259 29.97 -8.20 21.21
N VAL A 260 29.43 -8.34 19.98
CA VAL A 260 30.11 -9.04 18.90
C VAL A 260 31.39 -8.31 18.48
N ALA A 261 31.36 -6.98 18.36
CA ALA A 261 32.54 -6.20 18.03
C ALA A 261 33.62 -6.25 19.13
N ALA A 262 33.20 -6.30 20.40
CA ALA A 262 34.10 -6.39 21.53
C ALA A 262 34.78 -7.76 21.64
N ALA A 263 34.05 -8.84 21.35
CA ALA A 263 34.56 -10.21 21.33
C ALA A 263 35.58 -10.45 20.22
N GLU A 264 35.40 -9.86 19.04
CA GLU A 264 36.33 -9.98 17.90
C GLU A 264 37.50 -8.98 17.97
N GLY A 265 37.38 -7.93 18.78
CA GLY A 265 38.44 -6.93 18.95
C GLY A 265 38.48 -5.82 17.87
N HIS A 266 37.38 -5.58 17.15
CA HIS A 266 37.33 -4.58 16.06
C HIS A 266 37.21 -3.15 16.59
N ILE A 267 38.35 -2.50 16.79
CA ILE A 267 38.46 -1.16 17.40
C ILE A 267 37.64 -0.11 16.64
N GLU A 268 37.70 -0.09 15.30
CA GLU A 268 37.00 0.90 14.49
C GLU A 268 35.47 0.77 14.60
N VAL A 269 34.99 -0.47 14.69
CA VAL A 269 33.56 -0.77 14.89
C VAL A 269 33.12 -0.32 16.28
N VAL A 270 33.90 -0.65 17.32
CA VAL A 270 33.60 -0.25 18.70
C VAL A 270 33.55 1.28 18.82
N LYS A 271 34.55 1.99 18.27
CA LYS A 271 34.54 3.46 18.22
C LYS A 271 33.30 4.01 17.52
N PHE A 272 32.92 3.44 16.38
CA PHE A 272 31.73 3.86 15.66
C PHE A 272 30.44 3.66 16.47
N LEU A 273 30.28 2.50 17.13
CA LEU A 273 29.10 2.21 17.93
C LEU A 273 28.99 3.08 19.18
N ILE A 274 30.12 3.38 19.82
CA ILE A 274 30.22 4.21 21.02
C ILE A 274 30.02 5.70 20.69
N GLU A 275 30.85 6.25 19.81
CA GLU A 275 30.90 7.70 19.57
C GLU A 275 29.73 8.17 18.71
N ALA A 276 29.39 7.42 17.64
CA ALA A 276 28.38 7.85 16.67
C ALA A 276 26.98 7.34 17.00
N CYS A 277 26.85 6.09 17.46
CA CYS A 277 25.54 5.48 17.73
C CYS A 277 25.11 5.55 19.21
N LYS A 278 26.02 5.86 20.13
CA LYS A 278 25.78 5.94 21.59
C LYS A 278 25.08 4.70 22.18
N VAL A 279 25.47 3.52 21.71
CA VAL A 279 24.92 2.24 22.19
C VAL A 279 25.20 2.06 23.68
N ASN A 280 24.25 1.50 24.43
CA ASN A 280 24.40 1.21 25.85
C ASN A 280 25.55 0.20 26.14
N PRO A 281 26.59 0.59 26.91
CA PRO A 281 27.71 -0.29 27.24
C PRO A 281 27.41 -1.28 28.39
N PHE A 282 26.27 -1.15 29.07
CA PHE A 282 25.83 -2.02 30.17
C PHE A 282 24.77 -3.04 29.74
N ALA A 283 24.47 -3.13 28.44
CA ALA A 283 23.58 -4.15 27.92
C ALA A 283 24.12 -5.54 28.28
N LYS A 284 23.29 -6.39 28.89
CA LYS A 284 23.64 -7.78 29.21
C LYS A 284 23.18 -8.74 28.13
N ASP A 285 24.01 -9.74 27.87
CA ASP A 285 23.68 -10.90 27.07
C ASP A 285 22.94 -11.98 27.87
N ARG A 286 22.71 -13.15 27.26
CA ARG A 286 22.07 -14.32 27.90
C ARG A 286 22.88 -14.87 29.09
N TRP A 287 24.20 -14.74 29.07
CA TRP A 287 25.09 -15.25 30.11
C TRP A 287 25.31 -14.24 31.25
N GLY A 288 24.76 -13.04 31.11
CA GLY A 288 24.89 -11.96 32.08
C GLY A 288 26.16 -11.12 31.91
N ASN A 289 26.93 -11.39 30.86
CA ASN A 289 28.13 -10.65 30.51
C ASN A 289 27.76 -9.32 29.86
N ILE A 290 28.60 -8.32 30.10
CA ILE A 290 28.58 -7.04 29.36
C ILE A 290 29.64 -7.05 28.25
N PRO A 291 29.57 -6.14 27.25
CA PRO A 291 30.59 -6.08 26.19
C PRO A 291 32.03 -5.93 26.70
N LEU A 292 32.21 -5.31 27.87
CA LEU A 292 33.52 -5.23 28.52
C LEU A 292 34.04 -6.60 28.98
N ASP A 293 33.17 -7.44 29.54
CA ASP A 293 33.54 -8.79 29.99
C ASP A 293 33.94 -9.66 28.80
N ASP A 294 33.22 -9.54 27.68
CA ASP A 294 33.56 -10.22 26.43
C ASP A 294 34.96 -9.78 25.94
N ALA A 295 35.25 -8.48 25.91
CA ALA A 295 36.57 -7.98 25.53
C ALA A 295 37.70 -8.47 26.45
N VAL A 296 37.43 -8.61 27.76
CA VAL A 296 38.38 -9.16 28.74
C VAL A 296 38.58 -10.66 28.53
N GLN A 297 37.50 -11.41 28.29
CA GLN A 297 37.54 -12.86 28.08
C GLN A 297 38.37 -13.24 26.84
N PHE A 298 38.25 -12.47 25.76
CA PHE A 298 39.02 -12.69 24.53
C PHE A 298 40.38 -11.94 24.52
N ASN A 299 40.74 -11.27 25.62
CA ASN A 299 42.03 -10.60 25.84
C ASN A 299 42.34 -9.42 24.88
N HIS A 300 41.32 -8.63 24.52
CA HIS A 300 41.44 -7.46 23.65
C HIS A 300 41.67 -6.16 24.45
N LEU A 301 42.89 -5.99 24.97
CA LEU A 301 43.27 -4.90 25.89
C LEU A 301 42.96 -3.47 25.39
N GLU A 302 43.04 -3.23 24.07
CA GLU A 302 42.76 -1.91 23.49
C GLU A 302 41.26 -1.57 23.51
N VAL A 303 40.41 -2.57 23.25
CA VAL A 303 38.95 -2.43 23.32
C VAL A 303 38.49 -2.27 24.77
N VAL A 304 39.12 -2.99 25.69
CA VAL A 304 38.86 -2.86 27.15
C VAL A 304 39.06 -1.43 27.62
N LYS A 305 40.16 -0.77 27.23
CA LYS A 305 40.41 0.64 27.59
C LYS A 305 39.33 1.56 27.04
N LEU A 306 38.99 1.42 25.75
CA LEU A 306 37.94 2.24 25.11
C LEU A 306 36.57 2.06 25.77
N LEU A 307 36.21 0.83 26.14
CA LEU A 307 34.94 0.54 26.81
C LEU A 307 34.92 1.07 28.25
N GLN A 308 36.03 0.98 29.00
CA GLN A 308 36.15 1.57 30.34
C GLN A 308 36.00 3.09 30.30
N ASP A 309 36.74 3.76 29.41
CA ASP A 309 36.64 5.21 29.22
C ASP A 309 35.21 5.63 28.84
N TYR A 310 34.54 4.82 28.03
CA TYR A 310 33.16 5.08 27.68
C TYR A 310 32.18 4.81 28.83
N GLN A 311 32.36 3.76 29.62
CA GLN A 311 31.54 3.50 30.81
C GLN A 311 31.62 4.63 31.83
N ASP A 312 32.81 5.18 32.05
CA ASP A 312 33.02 6.31 32.97
C ASP A 312 32.37 7.61 32.47
N SER A 313 32.28 7.79 31.15
CA SER A 313 31.64 8.95 30.51
C SER A 313 30.16 8.74 30.18
N TYR A 314 29.67 7.50 30.26
CA TYR A 314 28.29 7.16 29.95
C TYR A 314 27.37 7.64 31.08
N THR A 315 26.77 8.80 30.87
CA THR A 315 25.68 9.28 31.72
C THR A 315 24.39 8.58 31.28
N LEU A 316 23.70 7.92 32.22
CA LEU A 316 22.37 7.37 32.01
C LEU A 316 21.41 8.50 31.61
N SER A 317 21.25 8.75 30.31
CA SER A 317 20.29 9.72 29.78
C SER A 317 18.86 9.17 29.77
N ASP A 318 18.52 8.27 30.70
CA ASP A 318 17.15 7.72 30.85
C ASP A 318 16.24 8.61 31.69
N THR A 319 16.79 9.57 32.45
CA THR A 319 15.98 10.47 33.28
C THR A 319 15.31 11.61 32.50
N GLN A 320 15.68 11.87 31.25
CA GLN A 320 15.06 12.95 30.46
C GLN A 320 13.91 12.48 29.56
N ALA A 321 13.92 11.21 29.12
CA ALA A 321 12.83 10.65 28.32
C ALA A 321 11.61 10.26 29.19
N GLU A 322 11.84 9.69 30.37
CA GLU A 322 10.78 9.40 31.33
C GLU A 322 10.19 10.67 31.93
N ALA A 323 11.01 11.66 32.31
CA ALA A 323 10.52 12.95 32.81
C ALA A 323 9.76 13.76 31.76
N ALA A 324 10.16 13.70 30.48
CA ALA A 324 9.42 14.35 29.39
C ALA A 324 8.09 13.64 29.09
N ALA A 325 8.02 12.31 29.19
CA ALA A 325 6.78 11.55 29.05
C ALA A 325 5.82 11.77 30.23
N GLU A 326 6.34 11.87 31.46
CA GLU A 326 5.56 12.21 32.65
C GLU A 326 5.04 13.65 32.61
N ALA A 327 5.84 14.61 32.13
CA ALA A 327 5.41 16.00 31.96
C ALA A 327 4.29 16.14 30.90
N LEU A 328 4.40 15.46 29.75
CA LEU A 328 3.38 15.45 28.70
C LEU A 328 2.08 14.76 29.14
N SER A 329 2.15 13.75 30.01
CA SER A 329 0.94 13.11 30.56
C SER A 329 0.20 13.99 31.56
N LYS A 330 0.92 14.80 32.35
CA LYS A 330 0.32 15.76 33.31
C LYS A 330 -0.34 16.95 32.61
N GLU A 331 0.29 17.52 31.58
CA GLU A 331 -0.31 18.62 30.79
C GLU A 331 -1.59 18.18 30.03
N ASN A 332 -1.66 16.93 29.57
CA ASN A 332 -2.84 16.38 28.91
C ASN A 332 -4.00 16.07 29.88
N LEU A 333 -3.70 15.85 31.16
CA LEU A 333 -4.70 15.63 32.21
C LEU A 333 -5.23 16.94 32.80
N GLU A 334 -4.38 17.97 32.93
CA GLU A 334 -4.78 19.30 33.40
C GLU A 334 -5.59 20.10 32.36
N SER A 335 -5.47 19.77 31.07
CA SER A 335 -6.28 20.37 29.99
C SER A 335 -7.65 19.70 29.79
N MET A 336 -7.97 18.67 30.58
CA MET A 336 -9.26 17.94 30.55
C MET A 336 -10.16 18.19 31.77
N VAL A 337 -9.80 19.08 32.68
CA VAL A 337 -10.60 19.51 33.85
C VAL A 337 -11.01 20.98 33.70
#